data_AF-A0A8T0EBV8-F1
#
_entry.id   AF-A0A8T0EBV8-F1
#
_cell.length_a   1.000
_cell.length_b   1.000
_cell.length_c   1.000
_cell.angle_alpha   90.00
_cell.angle_beta   90.00
_cell.angle_gamma   90.00
#
_symmetry.space_group_name_H-M   'P 1'
#
loop_
_entity.id
_entity.type
_entity.pdbx_description
1 polymer ?
#
loop_
_entity_poly.entity_id
_entity_poly.type
_entity_poly.pdbx_seq_one_letter_code
_entity_poly.pdbx_strand_id
1 'polypeptide(L)'
;MSRFLDTVAYNKVCQVKRPVFVEFGTKAYPDQEKNVFSRYLSHLVPLELSDNVMANVFIIDDELYASSETCHVWKINPTNLKCEKRIDLRDLVSVNLASSHPHICPDGSVYNLCASFMTGLRYHVMKLNPRKLPAGEKGFERGASIMTTISSSQKTTYSYYHSFALSENYILFLKQPLLVNTVKMAASGIKGYCVRDCLEWTPTMKEGKPGKNLVTLKDTQATAVIQENGVIFLTPETKGEAGVLLSVVLDVADGTRDFLMVIHAKTFEELGRAYIPRSVKLPPSVHARFRMH
;
A
#
# COMPACT_ATOMS: atom_id res chain seq x y z
N MET A 1 -19.69 11.05 -4.68
CA MET A 1 -19.39 10.32 -5.92
C MET A 1 -18.58 9.09 -5.56
N SER A 2 -18.82 7.94 -6.20
CA SER A 2 -17.98 6.75 -6.06
C SER A 2 -17.84 6.08 -7.43
N ARG A 3 -16.70 5.42 -7.68
CA ARG A 3 -16.38 4.79 -8.96
C ARG A 3 -15.43 3.61 -8.71
N PHE A 4 -15.62 2.51 -9.45
CA PHE A 4 -14.54 1.54 -9.61
C PHE A 4 -13.43 2.14 -10.47
N LEU A 5 -12.18 1.93 -10.07
CA LEU A 5 -11.04 2.32 -10.89
C LEU A 5 -10.99 1.41 -12.11
N ASP A 6 -10.95 2.00 -13.30
CA ASP A 6 -10.94 1.33 -14.60
C ASP A 6 -9.54 0.79 -14.94
N THR A 7 -8.95 0.04 -14.00
CA THR A 7 -7.65 -0.61 -14.12
C THR A 7 -7.69 -1.76 -15.12
N VAL A 8 -6.51 -2.23 -15.56
CA VAL A 8 -6.42 -3.40 -16.45
C VAL A 8 -7.01 -4.63 -15.77
N ALA A 9 -6.70 -4.87 -14.50
CA ALA A 9 -7.25 -5.95 -13.71
C ALA A 9 -8.78 -5.90 -13.61
N TYR A 10 -9.34 -4.71 -13.32
CA TYR A 10 -10.80 -4.51 -13.23
C TYR A 10 -11.51 -4.77 -14.56
N ASN A 11 -11.03 -4.14 -15.64
CA ASN A 11 -11.63 -4.29 -16.96
C ASN A 11 -11.57 -5.75 -17.42
N LYS A 12 -10.46 -6.44 -17.15
CA LYS A 12 -10.28 -7.83 -17.56
C LYS A 12 -11.19 -8.79 -16.77
N VAL A 13 -11.34 -8.62 -15.44
CA VAL A 13 -12.29 -9.46 -14.68
C VAL A 13 -13.75 -9.20 -15.11
N CYS A 14 -14.10 -7.95 -15.45
CA CYS A 14 -15.42 -7.62 -15.98
C CYS A 14 -15.69 -8.29 -17.33
N GLN A 15 -14.68 -8.43 -18.19
CA GLN A 15 -14.77 -9.09 -19.49
C GLN A 15 -14.88 -10.62 -19.34
N VAL A 16 -13.91 -11.25 -18.65
CA VAL A 16 -13.77 -12.72 -18.61
C VAL A 16 -14.52 -13.40 -17.47
N LYS A 17 -15.19 -12.61 -16.62
CA LYS A 17 -16.01 -13.02 -15.45
C LYS A 17 -15.26 -13.88 -14.42
N ARG A 18 -13.94 -13.76 -14.34
CA ARG A 18 -13.08 -14.41 -13.34
C ARG A 18 -11.78 -13.63 -13.12
N PRO A 19 -11.11 -13.75 -11.95
CA PRO A 19 -9.79 -13.16 -11.74
C PRO A 19 -8.74 -13.84 -12.62
N VAL A 20 -8.00 -13.08 -13.42
CA VAL A 20 -6.91 -13.61 -14.26
C VAL A 20 -5.52 -13.10 -13.84
N PHE A 21 -5.48 -12.22 -12.85
CA PHE A 21 -4.27 -11.78 -12.17
C PHE A 21 -4.19 -12.43 -10.79
N VAL A 22 -2.97 -12.61 -10.28
CA VAL A 22 -2.76 -13.05 -8.90
C VAL A 22 -2.99 -11.84 -7.98
N GLU A 23 -3.91 -12.00 -7.04
CA GLU A 23 -4.23 -11.02 -6.00
C GLU A 23 -3.76 -11.53 -4.63
N PHE A 24 -3.91 -10.71 -3.58
CA PHE A 24 -3.42 -11.04 -2.24
C PHE A 24 -3.90 -12.41 -1.74
N GLY A 25 -5.22 -12.62 -1.77
CA GLY A 25 -5.88 -13.86 -1.30
C GLY A 25 -6.52 -14.69 -2.42
N THR A 26 -6.26 -14.37 -3.68
CA THR A 26 -6.94 -15.02 -4.82
C THR A 26 -5.93 -15.33 -5.92
N LYS A 27 -5.93 -16.59 -6.38
CA LYS A 27 -5.08 -17.04 -7.48
C LYS A 27 -5.62 -16.54 -8.82
N ALA A 28 -4.72 -16.45 -9.81
CA ALA A 28 -5.11 -16.25 -11.20
C ALA A 28 -5.78 -17.51 -11.78
N TYR A 29 -6.78 -17.31 -12.62
CA TYR A 29 -7.38 -18.36 -13.45
C TYR A 29 -6.95 -18.18 -14.91
N PRO A 30 -6.90 -19.26 -15.70
CA PRO A 30 -6.58 -19.17 -17.12
C PRO A 30 -7.53 -18.24 -17.86
N ASP A 31 -6.96 -17.34 -18.66
CA ASP A 31 -7.70 -16.51 -19.60
C ASP A 31 -8.26 -17.38 -20.73
N GLN A 32 -9.59 -17.49 -20.82
CA GLN A 32 -10.27 -18.30 -21.83
C GLN A 32 -10.31 -17.64 -23.21
N GLU A 33 -10.05 -16.33 -23.29
CA GLU A 33 -9.93 -15.61 -24.58
C GLU A 33 -8.57 -15.83 -25.24
N LYS A 34 -7.58 -16.32 -24.49
CA LYS A 34 -6.27 -16.71 -25.01
C LYS A 34 -6.33 -18.12 -25.58
N ASN A 35 -5.92 -18.26 -26.85
CA ASN A 35 -5.69 -19.55 -27.52
C ASN A 35 -4.70 -20.42 -26.72
N VAL A 36 -4.79 -21.75 -26.82
CA VAL A 36 -4.00 -22.73 -26.02
C VAL A 36 -2.49 -22.42 -26.04
N PHE A 37 -1.95 -22.08 -27.21
CA PHE A 37 -0.53 -21.71 -27.36
C PHE A 37 -0.19 -20.41 -26.62
N SER A 38 -1.03 -19.38 -26.71
CA SER A 38 -0.84 -18.11 -25.98
C SER A 38 -1.04 -18.25 -24.47
N ARG A 39 -1.85 -19.22 -24.03
CA ARG A 39 -2.00 -19.59 -22.62
C ARG A 39 -0.73 -20.25 -22.09
N TYR A 40 -0.12 -21.14 -22.86
CA TYR A 40 1.17 -21.73 -22.52
C TYR A 40 2.28 -20.67 -22.45
N LEU A 41 2.38 -19.79 -23.45
CA LEU A 41 3.32 -18.66 -23.43
C LEU A 41 3.07 -17.69 -22.27
N SER A 42 1.82 -17.48 -21.85
CA SER A 42 1.54 -16.61 -20.70
C SER A 42 2.07 -17.14 -19.37
N HIS A 43 2.39 -18.45 -19.28
CA HIS A 43 3.13 -19.01 -18.14
C HIS A 43 4.64 -18.78 -18.23
N LEU A 44 5.17 -18.42 -19.40
CA LEU A 44 6.59 -18.15 -19.66
C LEU A 44 6.93 -16.66 -19.64
N VAL A 45 5.93 -15.78 -19.75
CA VAL A 45 6.08 -14.32 -19.62
C VAL A 45 6.35 -13.98 -18.15
N PRO A 46 7.31 -13.07 -17.84
CA PRO A 46 7.55 -12.62 -16.48
C PRO A 46 6.24 -12.19 -15.81
N LEU A 47 6.09 -12.56 -14.53
CA LEU A 47 4.89 -12.36 -13.71
C LEU A 47 4.31 -10.95 -13.91
N GLU A 48 3.23 -10.85 -14.70
CA GLU A 48 2.46 -9.62 -14.82
C GLU A 48 1.73 -9.42 -13.49
N LEU A 49 2.16 -8.42 -12.74
CA LEU A 49 1.58 -8.09 -11.44
C LEU A 49 0.27 -7.32 -11.65
N SER A 50 -0.69 -7.54 -10.76
CA SER A 50 -1.96 -6.83 -10.82
C SER A 50 -1.78 -5.32 -10.66
N ASP A 51 -2.53 -4.55 -11.46
CA ASP A 51 -2.67 -3.10 -11.29
C ASP A 51 -3.95 -2.71 -10.53
N ASN A 52 -4.52 -3.66 -9.77
CA ASN A 52 -5.58 -3.42 -8.81
C ASN A 52 -5.08 -2.61 -7.60
N VAL A 53 -5.08 -1.28 -7.76
CA VAL A 53 -4.51 -0.30 -6.83
C VAL A 53 -5.46 0.08 -5.68
N MET A 54 -5.99 -0.93 -4.99
CA MET A 54 -7.08 -0.74 -4.01
C MET A 54 -6.63 -0.32 -2.59
N ALA A 55 -5.33 -0.31 -2.29
CA ALA A 55 -4.87 -0.23 -0.90
C ALA A 55 -4.87 1.20 -0.36
N ASN A 56 -4.29 2.15 -1.11
CA ASN A 56 -4.13 3.51 -0.62
C ASN A 56 -4.24 4.56 -1.73
N VAL A 57 -4.60 5.77 -1.33
CA VAL A 57 -4.56 6.99 -2.15
C VAL A 57 -3.65 8.04 -1.52
N PHE A 58 -2.85 8.72 -2.32
CA PHE A 58 -1.94 9.75 -1.86
C PHE A 58 -1.83 10.90 -2.87
N ILE A 59 -1.27 12.02 -2.41
CA ILE A 59 -1.20 13.25 -3.21
C ILE A 59 0.28 13.66 -3.32
N ILE A 60 0.73 13.92 -4.54
CA ILE A 60 2.06 14.49 -4.84
C ILE A 60 1.86 15.71 -5.73
N ASP A 61 2.38 16.86 -5.32
CA ASP A 61 2.33 18.14 -6.04
C ASP A 61 0.96 18.70 -6.42
N ASP A 62 -0.16 18.13 -5.92
CA ASP A 62 -1.58 18.35 -6.26
C ASP A 62 -2.27 17.25 -7.10
N GLU A 63 -1.50 16.26 -7.52
CA GLU A 63 -1.98 15.12 -8.30
C GLU A 63 -2.38 13.97 -7.38
N LEU A 64 -3.54 13.37 -7.64
CA LEU A 64 -4.07 12.25 -6.86
C LEU A 64 -3.58 10.94 -7.48
N TYR A 65 -3.07 10.05 -6.64
CA TYR A 65 -2.57 8.74 -7.03
C TYR A 65 -3.24 7.64 -6.20
N ALA A 66 -3.38 6.47 -6.80
CA ALA A 66 -3.81 5.23 -6.13
C ALA A 66 -2.74 4.15 -6.32
N SER A 67 -2.53 3.34 -5.27
CA SER A 67 -1.57 2.24 -5.30
C SER A 67 -2.03 1.03 -4.48
N SER A 68 -1.41 -0.11 -4.75
CA SER A 68 -1.40 -1.29 -3.89
C SER A 68 0.07 -1.65 -3.61
N GLU A 69 0.38 -2.93 -3.42
CA GLU A 69 1.76 -3.37 -3.11
C GLU A 69 2.58 -3.82 -4.32
N THR A 70 2.04 -3.66 -5.53
CA THR A 70 2.74 -3.94 -6.79
C THR A 70 3.47 -2.70 -7.30
N CYS A 71 4.27 -2.86 -8.36
CA CYS A 71 4.94 -1.74 -9.04
C CYS A 71 3.99 -0.77 -9.78
N HIS A 72 2.68 -1.03 -9.78
CA HIS A 72 1.72 -0.20 -10.51
C HIS A 72 1.14 0.91 -9.62
N VAL A 73 1.19 2.13 -10.14
CA VAL A 73 0.55 3.32 -9.56
C VAL A 73 -0.36 3.92 -10.62
N TRP A 74 -1.56 4.36 -10.23
CA TRP A 74 -2.47 5.07 -11.14
C TRP A 74 -2.64 6.52 -10.72
N LYS A 75 -2.44 7.45 -11.65
CA LYS A 75 -2.90 8.83 -11.51
C LYS A 75 -4.41 8.89 -11.72
N ILE A 76 -5.12 9.51 -10.80
CA ILE A 76 -6.59 9.58 -10.76
C ILE A 76 -7.04 11.02 -10.89
N ASN A 77 -8.04 11.26 -11.73
CA ASN A 77 -8.70 12.56 -11.79
C ASN A 77 -9.56 12.79 -10.54
N PRO A 78 -9.31 13.81 -9.71
CA PRO A 78 -10.03 14.01 -8.45
C PRO A 78 -11.51 14.42 -8.65
N THR A 79 -11.87 14.97 -9.81
CA THR A 79 -13.21 15.49 -10.11
C THR A 79 -14.16 14.40 -10.60
N ASN A 80 -13.66 13.42 -11.34
CA ASN A 80 -14.48 12.37 -11.95
C ASN A 80 -14.05 10.92 -11.59
N LEU A 81 -12.97 10.77 -10.82
CA LEU A 81 -12.39 9.52 -10.32
C LEU A 81 -11.93 8.53 -11.41
N LYS A 82 -11.74 8.98 -12.66
CA LYS A 82 -11.20 8.14 -13.74
C LYS A 82 -9.69 7.96 -13.58
N CYS A 83 -9.21 6.78 -13.96
CA CYS A 83 -7.78 6.54 -14.17
C CYS A 83 -7.28 7.35 -15.38
N GLU A 84 -6.28 8.21 -15.18
CA GLU A 84 -5.71 9.06 -16.24
C GLU A 84 -4.43 8.48 -16.83
N LYS A 85 -3.52 8.00 -15.96
CA LYS A 85 -2.20 7.51 -16.37
C LYS A 85 -1.76 6.37 -15.47
N ARG A 86 -1.42 5.23 -16.06
CA ARG A 86 -0.75 4.12 -15.36
C ARG A 86 0.75 4.37 -15.36
N ILE A 87 1.36 4.26 -14.19
CA ILE A 87 2.79 4.38 -13.97
C ILE A 87 3.30 3.00 -13.57
N ASP A 88 4.38 2.56 -14.20
CA ASP A 88 5.07 1.32 -13.90
C ASP A 88 6.44 1.62 -13.30
N LEU A 89 6.61 1.31 -12.01
CA LEU A 89 7.87 1.57 -11.32
C LEU A 89 9.02 0.68 -11.80
N ARG A 90 8.75 -0.39 -12.57
CA ARG A 90 9.79 -1.18 -13.25
C ARG A 90 10.50 -0.35 -14.31
N ASP A 91 9.74 0.45 -15.06
CA ASP A 91 10.26 1.28 -16.15
C ASP A 91 11.01 2.50 -15.60
N LEU A 92 10.61 3.01 -14.44
CA LEU A 92 11.24 4.17 -13.82
C LEU A 92 12.51 3.82 -13.02
N VAL A 93 12.44 2.78 -12.19
CA VAL A 93 13.50 2.46 -11.21
C VAL A 93 13.74 0.96 -11.02
N SER A 94 13.25 0.10 -11.91
CA SER A 94 13.49 -1.35 -11.92
C SER A 94 13.06 -2.09 -10.64
N VAL A 95 11.99 -1.62 -9.98
CA VAL A 95 11.42 -2.28 -8.79
C VAL A 95 10.13 -3.03 -9.14
N ASN A 96 9.91 -4.17 -8.50
CA ASN A 96 8.73 -5.02 -8.76
C ASN A 96 7.59 -4.76 -7.78
N LEU A 97 7.91 -4.40 -6.54
CA LEU A 97 6.96 -4.13 -5.47
C LEU A 97 7.29 -2.80 -4.83
N ALA A 98 6.27 -2.08 -4.39
CA ALA A 98 6.40 -0.82 -3.69
C ALA A 98 5.36 -0.78 -2.58
N SER A 99 5.69 -0.21 -1.42
CA SER A 99 4.69 0.03 -0.39
C SER A 99 3.64 1.01 -0.93
N SER A 100 2.37 0.78 -0.57
CA SER A 100 1.29 1.73 -0.85
C SER A 100 1.32 2.96 0.09
N HIS A 101 2.32 3.06 0.96
CA HIS A 101 2.51 4.09 1.97
C HIS A 101 3.75 4.95 1.71
N PRO A 102 3.81 5.70 0.59
CA PRO A 102 4.90 6.64 0.39
C PRO A 102 4.83 7.76 1.45
N HIS A 103 5.99 8.18 1.94
CA HIS A 103 6.10 9.34 2.81
C HIS A 103 6.34 10.59 1.97
N ILE A 104 5.44 11.57 2.08
CA ILE A 104 5.57 12.89 1.45
C ILE A 104 6.08 13.86 2.52
N CYS A 105 7.28 14.40 2.31
CA CYS A 105 7.93 15.32 3.22
C CYS A 105 7.40 16.76 3.06
N PRO A 106 7.57 17.63 4.08
CA PRO A 106 7.19 19.04 3.99
C PRO A 106 7.87 19.80 2.84
N ASP A 107 9.09 19.42 2.46
CA ASP A 107 9.81 20.01 1.33
C ASP A 107 9.32 19.51 -0.04
N GLY A 108 8.33 18.60 -0.07
CA GLY A 108 7.79 18.01 -1.29
C GLY A 108 8.59 16.82 -1.84
N SER A 109 9.67 16.41 -1.16
CA SER A 109 10.35 15.14 -1.45
C SER A 109 9.45 13.95 -1.09
N VAL A 110 9.59 12.85 -1.81
CA VAL A 110 8.80 11.63 -1.56
C VAL A 110 9.75 10.46 -1.42
N TYR A 111 9.57 9.68 -0.36
CA TYR A 111 10.29 8.44 -0.14
C TYR A 111 9.32 7.26 -0.18
N ASN A 112 9.77 6.15 -0.75
CA ASN A 112 9.03 4.89 -0.67
C ASN A 112 9.97 3.70 -0.50
N LEU A 113 9.50 2.66 0.18
CA LEU A 113 10.19 1.38 0.30
C LEU A 113 9.72 0.44 -0.81
N CYS A 114 10.67 -0.10 -1.54
CA CYS A 114 10.44 -0.95 -2.71
C CYS A 114 11.30 -2.22 -2.64
N ALA A 115 10.98 -3.19 -3.50
CA ALA A 115 11.75 -4.41 -3.64
C ALA A 115 11.83 -4.84 -5.10
N SER A 116 12.98 -5.40 -5.46
CA SER A 116 13.18 -6.12 -6.70
C SER A 116 13.32 -7.61 -6.41
N PHE A 117 12.80 -8.43 -7.31
CA PHE A 117 13.07 -9.87 -7.35
C PHE A 117 13.47 -10.35 -8.75
N MET A 118 13.15 -9.60 -9.81
CA MET A 118 13.57 -9.93 -11.18
C MET A 118 15.06 -9.63 -11.43
N THR A 119 15.61 -8.57 -10.81
CA THR A 119 17.02 -8.16 -10.91
C THR A 119 17.85 -8.61 -9.69
N GLY A 120 17.31 -9.54 -8.90
CA GLY A 120 17.85 -10.04 -7.64
C GLY A 120 17.07 -9.53 -6.42
N LEU A 121 17.10 -10.29 -5.32
CA LEU A 121 16.37 -9.99 -4.08
C LEU A 121 17.01 -8.83 -3.31
N ARG A 122 16.46 -7.64 -3.48
CA ARG A 122 16.94 -6.41 -2.86
C ARG A 122 15.77 -5.55 -2.42
N TYR A 123 15.97 -4.80 -1.35
CA TYR A 123 15.11 -3.69 -0.99
C TYR A 123 15.72 -2.41 -1.50
N HIS A 124 14.88 -1.44 -1.84
CA HIS A 124 15.30 -0.15 -2.33
C HIS A 124 14.54 0.93 -1.59
N VAL A 125 15.20 2.04 -1.32
CA VAL A 125 14.52 3.28 -0.99
C VAL A 125 14.44 4.11 -2.26
N MET A 126 13.23 4.24 -2.80
CA MET A 126 12.94 5.15 -3.90
C MET A 126 12.79 6.57 -3.37
N LYS A 127 13.29 7.55 -4.14
CA LYS A 127 13.15 8.98 -3.86
C LYS A 127 12.64 9.72 -5.10
N LEU A 128 11.69 10.61 -4.91
CA LEU A 128 11.41 11.72 -5.82
C LEU A 128 11.92 13.00 -5.15
N ASN A 129 12.70 13.80 -5.89
CA ASN A 129 13.16 15.09 -5.39
C ASN A 129 12.00 16.09 -5.30
N PRO A 130 12.13 17.13 -4.44
CA PRO A 130 11.20 18.24 -4.41
C PRO A 130 10.92 18.80 -5.81
N ARG A 131 9.67 19.19 -6.03
CA ARG A 131 9.30 19.91 -7.25
C ARG A 131 10.06 21.24 -7.29
N LYS A 132 10.71 21.51 -8.42
CA LYS A 132 11.27 22.83 -8.70
C LYS A 132 10.09 23.79 -8.95
N LEU A 133 10.04 24.91 -8.23
CA LEU A 133 8.99 25.92 -8.33
C LEU A 133 9.57 27.23 -8.90
N PRO A 134 8.75 28.08 -9.56
CA PRO A 134 7.32 27.94 -9.82
C PRO A 134 6.99 27.02 -11.01
N ALA A 135 7.99 26.65 -11.81
CA ALA A 135 7.88 25.79 -12.97
C ALA A 135 8.65 24.48 -12.75
N GLY A 136 8.04 23.37 -13.15
CA GLY A 136 8.61 22.04 -12.99
C GLY A 136 7.55 20.95 -13.15
N GLU A 137 8.00 19.78 -13.59
CA GLU A 137 7.20 18.56 -13.70
C GLU A 137 6.55 18.22 -12.34
N LYS A 138 5.44 17.48 -12.39
CA LYS A 138 4.66 17.11 -11.20
C LYS A 138 4.71 15.61 -10.96
N GLY A 139 4.53 15.23 -9.69
CA GLY A 139 4.37 13.85 -9.31
C GLY A 139 5.55 13.00 -9.74
N PHE A 140 5.26 11.88 -10.41
CA PHE A 140 6.27 10.96 -10.92
C PHE A 140 7.01 11.47 -12.16
N GLU A 141 6.53 12.52 -12.83
CA GLU A 141 7.22 13.08 -14.01
C GLU A 141 8.54 13.73 -13.62
N ARG A 142 8.65 14.22 -12.37
CA ARG A 142 9.89 14.78 -11.77
C ARG A 142 11.11 13.84 -11.79
N GLY A 143 10.90 12.56 -12.12
CA GLY A 143 11.92 11.51 -12.07
C GLY A 143 11.98 10.87 -10.69
N ALA A 144 11.77 9.55 -10.67
CA ALA A 144 12.06 8.71 -9.52
C ALA A 144 13.50 8.19 -9.62
N SER A 145 14.16 8.01 -8.48
CA SER A 145 15.51 7.45 -8.38
C SER A 145 15.62 6.50 -7.20
N ILE A 146 16.59 5.59 -7.22
CA ILE A 146 16.93 4.77 -6.05
C ILE A 146 17.97 5.52 -5.23
N MET A 147 17.59 5.93 -4.01
CA MET A 147 18.51 6.58 -3.07
C MET A 147 19.48 5.58 -2.45
N THR A 148 18.99 4.40 -2.08
CA THR A 148 19.84 3.33 -1.55
C THR A 148 19.23 1.96 -1.79
N THR A 149 20.09 0.95 -1.80
CA THR A 149 19.72 -0.46 -1.98
C THR A 149 20.26 -1.27 -0.81
N ILE A 150 19.39 -2.10 -0.23
CA ILE A 150 19.71 -3.02 0.86
C ILE A 150 19.62 -4.43 0.28
N SER A 151 20.75 -5.12 0.20
CA SER A 151 20.76 -6.52 -0.24
C SER A 151 20.01 -7.41 0.76
N SER A 152 19.22 -8.36 0.25
CA SER A 152 18.71 -9.45 1.09
C SER A 152 19.86 -10.39 1.43
N SER A 153 19.96 -10.82 2.69
CA SER A 153 20.86 -11.91 3.10
C SER A 153 20.31 -13.28 2.70
N GLN A 154 19.04 -13.34 2.28
CA GLN A 154 18.33 -14.56 1.94
C GLN A 154 18.31 -14.77 0.42
N LYS A 155 18.44 -16.03 0.00
CA LYS A 155 18.59 -16.40 -1.42
C LYS A 155 17.26 -16.47 -2.18
N THR A 156 16.18 -16.84 -1.49
CA THR A 156 14.88 -17.18 -2.11
C THR A 156 13.70 -16.51 -1.43
N THR A 157 13.97 -15.68 -0.44
CA THR A 157 12.97 -15.08 0.44
C THR A 157 13.37 -13.64 0.78
N TYR A 158 12.39 -12.81 1.09
CA TYR A 158 12.61 -11.46 1.61
C TYR A 158 11.52 -11.13 2.63
N SER A 159 11.83 -10.29 3.61
CA SER A 159 10.91 -9.84 4.63
C SER A 159 9.78 -9.03 4.01
N TYR A 160 8.55 -9.44 4.28
CA TYR A 160 7.36 -8.70 3.90
C TYR A 160 7.34 -7.36 4.63
N TYR A 161 7.00 -6.30 3.91
CA TYR A 161 6.81 -4.96 4.45
C TYR A 161 5.55 -4.36 3.84
N HIS A 162 4.64 -3.93 4.71
CA HIS A 162 3.46 -3.18 4.28
C HIS A 162 3.77 -1.68 4.21
N SER A 163 4.49 -1.17 5.21
CA SER A 163 4.89 0.23 5.37
C SER A 163 6.26 0.33 6.05
N PHE A 164 6.77 1.54 6.17
CA PHE A 164 8.04 1.87 6.81
C PHE A 164 7.92 3.20 7.56
N ALA A 165 8.87 3.49 8.46
CA ALA A 165 8.90 4.74 9.21
C ALA A 165 9.94 5.71 8.65
N LEU A 166 9.62 7.00 8.74
CA LEU A 166 10.47 8.11 8.36
C LEU A 166 10.50 9.11 9.52
N SER A 167 11.70 9.60 9.86
CA SER A 167 11.91 10.77 10.70
C SER A 167 12.71 11.82 9.93
N GLU A 168 13.02 12.95 10.57
CA GLU A 168 13.82 14.02 9.97
C GLU A 168 15.19 13.52 9.47
N ASN A 169 15.79 12.54 10.14
CA ASN A 169 17.13 12.07 9.81
C ASN A 169 17.22 10.58 9.46
N TYR A 170 16.15 9.79 9.68
CA TYR A 170 16.21 8.33 9.54
C TYR A 170 15.07 7.77 8.72
N ILE A 171 15.41 6.78 7.89
CA ILE A 171 14.46 5.85 7.29
C ILE A 171 14.59 4.52 8.04
N LEU A 172 13.51 4.12 8.68
CA LEU A 172 13.46 2.90 9.49
C LEU A 172 12.71 1.81 8.73
N PHE A 173 13.46 0.85 8.21
CA PHE A 173 12.94 -0.37 7.63
C PHE A 173 12.94 -1.50 8.67
N LEU A 174 11.76 -1.96 9.06
CA LEU A 174 11.58 -3.06 10.00
C LEU A 174 11.53 -4.40 9.25
N LYS A 175 12.59 -5.19 9.34
CA LYS A 175 12.60 -6.57 8.86
C LYS A 175 11.80 -7.45 9.82
N GLN A 176 10.64 -7.91 9.37
CA GLN A 176 9.76 -8.79 10.11
C GLN A 176 10.04 -10.28 9.81
N PRO A 177 9.74 -11.19 10.76
CA PRO A 177 9.86 -12.64 10.55
C PRO A 177 8.77 -13.24 9.64
N LEU A 178 7.96 -12.41 8.97
CA LEU A 178 7.08 -12.82 7.89
C LEU A 178 7.82 -12.63 6.56
N LEU A 179 8.09 -13.72 5.86
CA LEU A 179 8.87 -13.74 4.62
C LEU A 179 7.98 -13.97 3.41
N VAL A 180 8.32 -13.36 2.28
CA VAL A 180 7.77 -13.70 0.97
C VAL A 180 8.73 -14.66 0.28
N ASN A 181 8.25 -15.82 -0.13
CA ASN A 181 8.99 -16.84 -0.87
C ASN A 181 8.87 -16.60 -2.38
N THR A 182 9.97 -16.20 -3.01
CA THR A 182 9.99 -15.85 -4.43
C THR A 182 9.96 -17.05 -5.36
N VAL A 183 10.34 -18.24 -4.87
CA VAL A 183 10.20 -19.49 -5.63
C VAL A 183 8.72 -19.87 -5.73
N LYS A 184 7.96 -19.77 -4.64
CA LYS A 184 6.50 -19.94 -4.67
C LYS A 184 5.83 -18.88 -5.55
N MET A 185 6.26 -17.62 -5.42
CA MET A 185 5.74 -16.54 -6.25
C MET A 185 5.95 -16.81 -7.75
N ALA A 186 7.14 -17.25 -8.15
CA ALA A 186 7.42 -17.65 -9.53
C ALA A 186 6.59 -18.87 -9.98
N ALA A 187 6.31 -19.81 -9.07
CA ALA A 187 5.48 -20.98 -9.35
C ALA A 187 3.96 -20.69 -9.36
N SER A 188 3.52 -19.47 -9.03
CA SER A 188 2.09 -19.13 -8.87
C SER A 188 1.25 -19.46 -10.10
N GLY A 189 1.77 -19.21 -11.30
CA GLY A 189 1.05 -19.46 -12.56
C GLY A 189 0.74 -20.94 -12.82
N ILE A 190 1.56 -21.86 -12.28
CA ILE A 190 1.43 -23.31 -12.50
C ILE A 190 0.79 -23.99 -11.29
N LYS A 191 1.20 -23.60 -10.08
CA LYS A 191 0.71 -24.18 -8.81
C LYS A 191 -0.58 -23.52 -8.32
N GLY A 192 -0.98 -22.40 -8.90
CA GLY A 192 -2.18 -21.67 -8.51
C GLY A 192 -2.07 -21.02 -7.14
N TYR A 193 -0.88 -20.53 -6.76
CA TYR A 193 -0.68 -19.80 -5.51
C TYR A 193 -1.22 -18.37 -5.62
N CYS A 194 -1.77 -17.87 -4.51
CA CYS A 194 -1.96 -16.43 -4.28
C CYS A 194 -0.78 -15.84 -3.49
N VAL A 195 -0.72 -14.51 -3.35
CA VAL A 195 0.39 -13.85 -2.62
C VAL A 195 0.47 -14.36 -1.18
N ARG A 196 -0.68 -14.53 -0.50
CA ARG A 196 -0.75 -15.08 0.86
C ARG A 196 -0.08 -16.44 0.98
N ASP A 197 -0.23 -17.33 -0.01
CA ASP A 197 0.37 -18.67 0.03
C ASP A 197 1.90 -18.62 -0.13
N CYS A 198 2.43 -17.49 -0.61
CA CYS A 198 3.86 -17.21 -0.70
C CYS A 198 4.42 -16.61 0.60
N LEU A 199 3.58 -16.29 1.60
CA LEU A 199 4.02 -15.77 2.89
C LEU A 199 4.38 -16.92 3.85
N GLU A 200 5.54 -16.82 4.48
CA GLU A 200 6.12 -17.82 5.37
C GLU A 200 6.54 -17.19 6.69
N TRP A 201 5.91 -17.63 7.79
CA TRP A 201 6.28 -17.19 9.12
C TRP A 201 7.52 -17.95 9.63
N THR A 202 8.58 -17.21 9.92
CA THR A 202 9.89 -17.74 10.35
C THR A 202 10.28 -17.15 11.71
N PRO A 203 9.73 -17.69 12.81
CA PRO A 203 9.93 -17.11 14.15
C PRO A 203 11.39 -17.22 14.64
N THR A 204 12.20 -18.10 14.04
CA THR A 204 13.64 -18.24 14.34
C THR A 204 14.46 -17.01 13.92
N MET A 205 13.93 -16.17 13.02
CA MET A 205 14.55 -14.89 12.65
C MET A 205 14.22 -13.75 13.60
N LYS A 206 13.51 -14.00 14.71
CA LYS A 206 13.33 -12.97 15.74
C LYS A 206 14.70 -12.62 16.32
N GLU A 207 15.22 -11.46 15.92
CA GLU A 207 16.41 -10.88 16.56
C GLU A 207 15.99 -10.28 17.91
N GLY A 208 16.43 -10.91 19.01
CA GLY A 208 16.12 -10.46 20.37
C GLY A 208 16.13 -11.61 21.38
N LYS A 209 16.75 -11.40 22.54
CA LYS A 209 16.62 -12.34 23.66
C LYS A 209 15.23 -12.16 24.30
N PRO A 210 14.48 -13.24 24.59
CA PRO A 210 13.28 -13.14 25.42
C PRO A 210 13.55 -12.34 26.70
N GLY A 211 12.67 -11.39 27.05
CA GLY A 211 12.81 -10.53 28.23
C GLY A 211 13.72 -9.30 28.06
N LYS A 212 14.31 -9.06 26.89
CA LYS A 212 15.09 -7.83 26.61
C LYS A 212 14.21 -6.78 25.95
N ASN A 213 14.01 -5.64 26.61
CA ASN A 213 13.35 -4.48 26.00
C ASN A 213 14.24 -3.94 24.86
N LEU A 214 13.78 -4.01 23.62
CA LEU A 214 14.53 -3.56 22.42
C LEU A 214 14.20 -2.13 22.00
N VAL A 215 13.21 -1.50 22.63
CA VAL A 215 12.78 -0.14 22.32
C VAL A 215 12.56 0.59 23.63
N THR A 216 13.55 1.40 24.00
CA THR A 216 13.35 2.48 24.96
C THR A 216 13.52 3.75 24.16
N LEU A 217 12.40 4.41 23.85
CA LEU A 217 12.47 5.76 23.31
C LEU A 217 13.05 6.63 24.43
N LYS A 218 14.32 6.99 24.29
CA LYS A 218 14.93 8.01 25.14
C LYS A 218 14.34 9.34 24.71
N ASP A 219 14.10 10.23 25.68
CA ASP A 219 13.64 11.59 25.42
C ASP A 219 12.21 11.68 24.84
N THR A 220 11.32 10.77 25.25
CA THR A 220 9.87 10.94 25.06
C THR A 220 9.11 10.59 26.32
N GLN A 221 8.01 11.30 26.57
CA GLN A 221 7.01 10.93 27.57
C GLN A 221 5.94 9.98 27.01
N ALA A 222 5.99 9.63 25.71
CA ALA A 222 5.04 8.72 25.12
C ALA A 222 5.15 7.31 25.72
N THR A 223 4.01 6.68 26.00
CA THR A 223 3.96 5.33 26.56
C THR A 223 3.26 4.37 25.61
N ALA A 224 3.69 3.10 25.62
CA ALA A 224 3.02 2.00 24.94
C ALA A 224 2.80 0.88 25.97
N VAL A 225 1.58 0.75 26.48
CA VAL A 225 1.26 -0.14 27.61
C VAL A 225 0.35 -1.27 27.13
N ILE A 226 0.85 -2.51 27.21
CA ILE A 226 0.04 -3.71 27.00
C ILE A 226 -0.95 -3.83 28.16
N GLN A 227 -2.24 -3.82 27.84
CA GLN A 227 -3.34 -4.04 28.77
C GLN A 227 -3.50 -5.55 29.06
N GLU A 228 -4.25 -5.90 30.11
CA GLU A 228 -4.48 -7.31 30.51
C GLU A 228 -5.07 -8.18 29.38
N ASN A 229 -5.85 -7.57 28.48
CA ASN A 229 -6.43 -8.25 27.32
C ASN A 229 -5.48 -8.35 26.10
N GLY A 230 -4.21 -7.95 26.25
CA GLY A 230 -3.20 -7.99 25.19
C GLY A 230 -3.22 -6.80 24.22
N VAL A 231 -4.16 -5.86 24.36
CA VAL A 231 -4.21 -4.65 23.53
C VAL A 231 -3.14 -3.66 23.99
N ILE A 232 -2.44 -3.01 23.04
CA ILE A 232 -1.44 -1.99 23.36
C ILE A 232 -2.11 -0.61 23.34
N PHE A 233 -2.07 0.10 24.46
CA PHE A 233 -2.51 1.50 24.54
C PHE A 233 -1.32 2.41 24.34
N LEU A 234 -1.42 3.31 23.36
CA LEU A 234 -0.43 4.33 23.08
C LEU A 234 -0.87 5.65 23.72
N THR A 235 -0.04 6.23 24.58
CA THR A 235 -0.19 7.59 25.07
C THR A 235 0.86 8.46 24.38
N PRO A 236 0.50 9.39 23.48
CA PRO A 236 1.48 10.28 22.88
C PRO A 236 1.94 11.35 23.87
N GLU A 237 3.14 11.86 23.68
CA GLU A 237 3.70 12.97 24.47
C GLU A 237 2.95 14.29 24.23
N THR A 238 2.57 14.54 22.99
CA THR A 238 1.72 15.66 22.60
C THR A 238 0.39 15.12 22.08
N LYS A 239 -0.72 15.61 22.65
CA LYS A 239 -2.03 15.43 22.00
C LYS A 239 -2.05 16.26 20.71
N GLY A 240 -2.74 15.77 19.69
CA GLY A 240 -2.86 16.48 18.41
C GLY A 240 -3.42 17.89 18.59
N GLU A 241 -3.08 18.76 17.63
CA GLU A 241 -3.58 20.14 17.56
C GLU A 241 -5.10 20.22 17.36
N ALA A 242 -5.64 21.44 17.27
CA ALA A 242 -7.03 21.69 16.91
C ALA A 242 -7.34 21.07 15.52
N GLY A 243 -8.46 20.35 15.42
CA GLY A 243 -8.85 19.70 14.18
C GLY A 243 -10.00 18.72 14.36
N VAL A 244 -10.27 17.95 13.31
CA VAL A 244 -11.32 16.92 13.29
C VAL A 244 -10.78 15.58 12.82
N LEU A 245 -11.32 14.49 13.36
CA LEU A 245 -11.17 13.15 12.82
C LEU A 245 -12.36 12.86 11.92
N LEU A 246 -12.09 12.25 10.77
CA LEU A 246 -13.09 11.80 9.81
C LEU A 246 -13.10 10.28 9.81
N SER A 247 -14.24 9.67 10.09
CA SER A 247 -14.40 8.22 10.11
C SER A 247 -15.62 7.79 9.31
N VAL A 248 -15.43 6.84 8.38
CA VAL A 248 -16.56 6.19 7.70
C VAL A 248 -17.07 5.08 8.60
N VAL A 249 -18.30 5.19 9.06
CA VAL A 249 -18.99 4.20 9.89
C VAL A 249 -19.89 3.37 9.00
N LEU A 250 -19.64 2.06 8.99
CA LEU A 250 -20.51 1.08 8.35
C LEU A 250 -21.52 0.59 9.39
N ASP A 251 -22.79 0.93 9.17
CA ASP A 251 -23.84 0.57 10.10
C ASP A 251 -24.51 -0.73 9.61
N VAL A 252 -24.29 -1.81 10.36
CA VAL A 252 -24.71 -3.17 9.98
C VAL A 252 -26.11 -3.52 10.50
N ALA A 253 -26.75 -2.63 11.27
CA ALA A 253 -28.11 -2.84 11.72
C ALA A 253 -29.11 -2.72 10.55
N ASP A 254 -30.22 -3.44 10.64
CA ASP A 254 -31.22 -3.37 9.57
C ASP A 254 -31.85 -1.97 9.52
N GLY A 255 -32.05 -1.46 8.31
CA GLY A 255 -32.67 -0.15 8.05
C GLY A 255 -31.78 1.08 8.28
N THR A 256 -30.59 0.94 8.88
CA THR A 256 -29.65 2.04 9.11
C THR A 256 -28.87 2.40 7.84
N ARG A 257 -28.04 3.45 7.92
CA ARG A 257 -27.28 3.99 6.78
C ARG A 257 -25.86 4.21 7.22
N ASP A 258 -24.91 3.85 6.37
CA ASP A 258 -23.52 4.26 6.52
C ASP A 258 -23.42 5.79 6.57
N PHE A 259 -22.46 6.30 7.34
CA PHE A 259 -22.25 7.74 7.48
C PHE A 259 -20.77 8.09 7.66
N LEU A 260 -20.41 9.29 7.21
CA LEU A 260 -19.15 9.93 7.56
C LEU A 260 -19.35 10.69 8.87
N MET A 261 -18.64 10.28 9.91
CA MET A 261 -18.64 10.92 11.23
C MET A 261 -17.51 11.93 11.33
N VAL A 262 -17.82 13.10 11.89
CA VAL A 262 -16.88 14.19 12.18
C VAL A 262 -16.73 14.27 13.69
N ILE A 263 -15.50 14.09 14.17
CA ILE A 263 -15.20 14.00 15.61
C ILE A 263 -14.22 15.11 15.94
N HIS A 264 -14.44 15.82 17.04
CA HIS A 264 -13.48 16.80 17.54
C HIS A 264 -12.21 16.08 18.02
N ALA A 265 -11.05 16.40 17.44
CA ALA A 265 -9.83 15.62 17.65
C ALA A 265 -9.32 15.62 19.11
N LYS A 266 -9.65 16.66 19.88
CA LYS A 266 -9.19 16.81 21.28
C LYS A 266 -10.14 16.17 22.30
N THR A 267 -11.45 16.35 22.11
CA THR A 267 -12.47 15.88 23.08
C THR A 267 -13.05 14.53 22.71
N PHE A 268 -12.84 14.06 21.48
CA PHE A 268 -13.46 12.85 20.92
C PHE A 268 -15.00 12.90 20.90
N GLU A 269 -15.58 14.09 21.01
CA GLU A 269 -17.01 14.31 20.87
C GLU A 269 -17.38 14.36 19.39
N GLU A 270 -18.54 13.79 19.04
CA GLU A 270 -19.09 13.91 17.71
C GLU A 270 -19.56 15.35 17.46
N LEU A 271 -19.05 15.96 16.40
CA LEU A 271 -19.46 17.29 15.94
C LEU A 271 -20.61 17.21 14.93
N GLY A 272 -20.73 16.09 14.23
CA GLY A 272 -21.81 15.81 13.31
C GLY A 272 -21.51 14.63 12.39
N ARG A 273 -22.47 14.31 11.52
CA ARG A 273 -22.34 13.23 10.54
C ARG A 273 -23.05 13.53 9.23
N ALA A 274 -22.55 12.93 8.15
CA ALA A 274 -23.16 12.98 6.82
C ALA A 274 -23.54 11.57 6.37
N TYR A 275 -24.83 11.31 6.16
CA TYR A 275 -25.32 10.00 5.74
C TYR A 275 -25.05 9.74 4.26
N ILE A 276 -24.48 8.57 3.98
CA ILE A 276 -24.22 8.09 2.62
C ILE A 276 -25.55 7.67 1.97
N PRO A 277 -25.81 8.03 0.70
CA PRO A 277 -27.05 7.65 0.01
C PRO A 277 -27.24 6.12 -0.01
N ARG A 278 -28.48 5.64 0.21
CA ARG A 278 -28.79 4.21 0.22
C ARG A 278 -28.45 3.47 -1.08
N SER A 279 -28.32 4.19 -2.19
CA SER A 279 -27.90 3.65 -3.48
C SER A 279 -26.41 3.33 -3.57
N VAL A 280 -25.60 3.83 -2.62
CA VAL A 280 -24.17 3.59 -2.55
C VAL A 280 -23.92 2.49 -1.53
N LYS A 281 -23.24 1.42 -1.95
CA LYS A 281 -22.76 0.37 -1.06
C LYS A 281 -21.29 0.64 -0.75
N LEU A 282 -20.97 0.93 0.51
CA LEU A 282 -19.59 1.10 0.94
C LEU A 282 -19.06 -0.22 1.51
N PRO A 283 -18.02 -0.80 0.90
CA PRO A 283 -17.30 -1.89 1.53
C PRO A 283 -16.41 -1.34 2.65
N PRO A 284 -15.98 -2.20 3.60
CA PRO A 284 -14.82 -1.91 4.43
C PRO A 284 -13.66 -1.44 3.55
N SER A 285 -13.10 -0.28 3.89
CA SER A 285 -11.97 0.33 3.18
C SER A 285 -10.68 0.16 3.97
N VAL A 286 -9.54 0.50 3.37
CA VAL A 286 -8.22 0.30 3.96
C VAL A 286 -7.61 1.63 4.41
N HIS A 287 -7.35 2.53 3.46
CA HIS A 287 -6.77 3.85 3.72
C HIS A 287 -7.51 4.96 2.96
N ALA A 288 -7.48 6.16 3.52
CA ALA A 288 -8.09 7.35 2.94
C ALA A 288 -7.19 8.57 3.16
N ARG A 289 -7.35 9.58 2.29
CA ARG A 289 -6.64 10.85 2.40
C ARG A 289 -7.63 12.00 2.26
N PHE A 290 -7.53 12.96 3.17
CA PHE A 290 -8.24 14.23 3.02
C PHE A 290 -7.43 15.18 2.11
N ARG A 291 -8.12 15.83 1.17
CA ARG A 291 -7.56 16.84 0.28
C ARG A 291 -8.30 18.15 0.55
N MET A 292 -7.56 19.21 0.89
CA MET A 292 -8.11 20.56 0.87
C MET A 292 -8.25 21.03 -0.59
N HIS A 293 -9.39 21.64 -0.90
CA HIS A 293 -9.65 22.27 -2.20
C HIS A 293 -9.13 23.70 -2.23
#